data_AF-A0AAW6CD99-F1
#
_entry.id   AF-A0AAW6CD99-F1
#
_cell.length_a   1.000
_cell.length_b   1.000
_cell.length_c   1.000
_cell.angle_alpha   90.00
_cell.angle_beta   90.00
_cell.angle_gamma   90.00
#
_symmetry.space_group_name_H-M   'P 1'
#
loop_
_entity.id
_entity.type
_entity.pdbx_description
1 polymer ?
#
loop_
_entity_poly.entity_id
_entity_poly.type
_entity_poly.pdbx_seq_one_letter_code
_entity_poly.pdbx_strand_id
1 'polypeptide(L)'
;MPTTPVTPYVPQYITVHLGAPSAAAENVTVSFPEYVKNVASSEIYPTWEPAAIRANILAIISFALNRVYTEYYPSRGYPFNITASTAYDQKFIKGRNIFENISQMVDEIFNSYIRRTGFVEPLAAKFCNGTTTTCDGLSQWGSQAMAEQGADSVTILRNYYGDNIEIVNNAPVMGIRSSYPGTPVRLGDRGEPVVRIQTMLNRISRDYPAIPKVQPVDGIFGASTEQSVIKFQQIFSLTPDGVVGNATWYKLVFLYVGVLELAELVSEGQTFYTTLVPVNRPDTISLGDTGENVKVIQYLLSVVAEFYNNIPPVAVDGIFGQSTQNAVLALQQMAGLYQDGVVGADTWAALYRFYVGIVDTMSQYTNVIPEQFRPELPESEATSLTQYPGQPMTLGSTDERGEDAT
;
A
#
# COMPACT_ATOMS: atom_id res chain seq x y z
N MET A 1 -5.47 20.47 0.63
CA MET A 1 -4.67 19.48 1.37
C MET A 1 -4.91 18.15 0.68
N PRO A 2 -3.97 17.68 -0.16
CA PRO A 2 -4.22 16.56 -1.06
C PRO A 2 -4.15 15.25 -0.29
N THR A 3 -5.03 14.29 -0.60
CA THR A 3 -4.97 12.95 -0.05
C THR A 3 -4.64 11.96 -1.14
N THR A 4 -3.37 11.58 -1.10
CA THR A 4 -2.56 10.70 -1.92
C THR A 4 -3.16 9.28 -2.05
N PRO A 5 -2.73 8.47 -3.05
CA PRO A 5 -2.94 7.02 -3.06
C PRO A 5 -2.65 6.39 -1.68
N VAL A 6 -3.24 5.23 -1.37
CA VAL A 6 -2.97 4.52 -0.10
C VAL A 6 -1.55 3.94 -0.14
N THR A 7 -0.58 4.81 0.08
CA THR A 7 0.81 4.47 0.28
C THR A 7 1.01 4.20 1.78
N PRO A 8 1.73 3.13 2.18
CA PRO A 8 1.84 2.77 3.59
C PRO A 8 2.39 3.94 4.39
N TYR A 9 1.73 4.31 5.46
CA TYR A 9 2.15 5.39 6.34
C TYR A 9 2.27 4.86 7.76
N VAL A 10 3.02 5.57 8.58
CA VAL A 10 3.10 5.27 10.00
C VAL A 10 1.90 5.93 10.69
N PRO A 11 1.04 5.18 11.38
CA PRO A 11 -0.12 5.78 12.01
C PRO A 11 0.32 6.68 13.17
N GLN A 12 -0.34 7.82 13.36
CA GLN A 12 -0.06 8.68 14.52
C GLN A 12 -0.43 7.96 15.84
N TYR A 13 -1.53 7.22 15.82
CA TYR A 13 -2.05 6.45 16.94
C TYR A 13 -2.46 5.04 16.49
N ILE A 14 -2.34 4.07 17.39
CA ILE A 14 -2.80 2.70 17.19
C ILE A 14 -3.67 2.26 18.38
N THR A 15 -4.77 1.57 18.09
CA THR A 15 -5.68 1.04 19.10
C THR A 15 -5.40 -0.45 19.34
N VAL A 16 -4.97 -0.78 20.56
CA VAL A 16 -4.61 -2.12 21.02
C VAL A 16 -5.75 -2.72 21.83
N HIS A 17 -6.19 -3.92 21.48
CA HIS A 17 -7.13 -4.70 22.28
C HIS A 17 -6.37 -5.58 23.29
N LEU A 18 -6.68 -5.46 24.58
CA LEU A 18 -5.90 -6.14 25.64
C LEU A 18 -6.21 -7.64 25.79
N GLY A 19 -7.16 -8.18 25.04
CA GLY A 19 -7.57 -9.59 25.08
C GLY A 19 -7.34 -10.33 23.76
N ALA A 20 -7.86 -11.57 23.70
CA ALA A 20 -8.07 -12.24 22.41
C ALA A 20 -9.14 -11.49 21.61
N PRO A 21 -9.20 -11.60 20.27
CA PRO A 21 -10.03 -10.71 19.44
C PRO A 21 -11.51 -10.62 19.83
N SER A 22 -12.12 -11.73 20.25
CA SER A 22 -13.52 -11.80 20.68
C SER A 22 -13.73 -11.74 22.19
N ALA A 23 -12.66 -11.57 22.98
CA ALA A 23 -12.76 -11.49 24.43
C ALA A 23 -13.27 -10.11 24.86
N ALA A 24 -13.99 -10.07 25.98
CA ALA A 24 -14.33 -8.80 26.62
C ALA A 24 -13.08 -8.23 27.31
N ALA A 25 -12.38 -7.32 26.63
CA ALA A 25 -11.21 -6.63 27.14
C ALA A 25 -11.17 -5.17 26.69
N GLU A 26 -10.37 -4.36 27.40
CA GLU A 26 -10.20 -2.94 27.12
C GLU A 26 -9.51 -2.71 25.76
N ASN A 27 -9.92 -1.66 25.05
CA ASN A 27 -9.19 -1.09 23.93
C ASN A 27 -8.42 0.14 24.41
N VAL A 28 -7.11 0.17 24.17
CA VAL A 28 -6.21 1.26 24.56
C VAL A 28 -5.63 1.90 23.31
N THR A 29 -5.81 3.21 23.15
CA THR A 29 -5.19 3.97 22.06
C THR A 29 -3.95 4.67 22.59
N VAL A 30 -2.81 4.43 21.93
CA VAL A 30 -1.51 5.04 22.25
C VAL A 30 -0.88 5.59 20.98
N SER A 31 0.13 6.47 21.11
CA SER A 31 0.91 6.84 19.93
C SER A 31 1.65 5.62 19.37
N PHE A 32 1.87 5.57 18.05
CA PHE A 32 2.56 4.43 17.46
C PHE A 32 3.99 4.23 18.01
N PRO A 33 4.82 5.27 18.25
CA PRO A 33 6.10 5.10 18.92
C PRO A 33 5.96 4.51 20.34
N GLU A 34 4.98 4.93 21.13
CA GLU A 34 4.74 4.35 22.47
C GLU A 34 4.35 2.87 22.39
N TYR A 35 3.54 2.49 21.41
CA TYR A 35 3.22 1.08 21.14
C TYR A 35 4.50 0.28 20.86
N VAL A 36 5.34 0.75 19.94
CA VAL A 36 6.58 0.05 19.55
C VAL A 36 7.54 -0.04 20.74
N LYS A 37 7.72 1.04 21.52
CA LYS A 37 8.54 1.02 22.75
C LYS A 37 8.05 -0.02 23.75
N ASN A 38 6.73 -0.11 23.92
CA ASN A 38 6.09 -1.06 24.82
C ASN A 38 6.33 -2.50 24.38
N VAL A 39 6.06 -2.80 23.11
CA VAL A 39 6.27 -4.12 22.54
C VAL A 39 7.73 -4.51 22.57
N ALA A 40 8.64 -3.66 22.09
CA ALA A 40 10.07 -3.93 22.13
C ALA A 40 10.54 -4.22 23.55
N SER A 41 10.16 -3.40 24.53
CA SER A 41 10.52 -3.66 25.93
C SER A 41 9.89 -4.96 26.48
N SER A 42 8.84 -5.51 25.85
CA SER A 42 8.13 -6.75 26.23
C SER A 42 8.68 -8.00 25.58
N GLU A 43 9.34 -7.82 24.45
CA GLU A 43 9.73 -8.90 23.55
C GLU A 43 11.26 -9.10 23.52
N ILE A 44 12.04 -8.05 23.81
CA ILE A 44 13.51 -8.09 23.76
C ILE A 44 14.16 -7.58 25.03
N TYR A 45 15.41 -7.99 25.25
CA TYR A 45 16.20 -7.58 26.41
C TYR A 45 17.01 -6.31 26.09
N PRO A 46 17.04 -5.32 26.99
CA PRO A 46 17.78 -4.08 26.77
C PRO A 46 19.31 -4.28 26.80
N THR A 47 19.82 -5.42 27.25
CA THR A 47 21.26 -5.71 27.30
C THR A 47 21.78 -6.37 26.03
N TRP A 48 20.92 -6.60 25.03
CA TRP A 48 21.30 -7.20 23.76
C TRP A 48 22.11 -6.25 22.89
N GLU A 49 22.80 -6.82 21.92
CA GLU A 49 23.61 -6.07 20.97
C GLU A 49 22.73 -5.08 20.18
N PRO A 50 23.20 -3.85 19.92
CA PRO A 50 22.40 -2.83 19.23
C PRO A 50 21.84 -3.31 17.88
N ALA A 51 22.60 -4.09 17.11
CA ALA A 51 22.17 -4.66 15.84
C ALA A 51 20.96 -5.60 16.00
N ALA A 52 20.96 -6.44 17.05
CA ALA A 52 19.84 -7.33 17.36
C ALA A 52 18.61 -6.53 17.80
N ILE A 53 18.78 -5.52 18.66
CA ILE A 53 17.69 -4.63 19.09
C ILE A 53 17.07 -3.94 17.87
N ARG A 54 17.89 -3.39 16.95
CA ARG A 54 17.44 -2.69 15.75
C ARG A 54 16.65 -3.59 14.81
N ALA A 55 17.16 -4.81 14.53
CA ALA A 55 16.48 -5.79 13.70
C ALA A 55 15.11 -6.18 14.27
N ASN A 56 15.03 -6.41 15.58
CA ASN A 56 13.76 -6.73 16.24
C ASN A 56 12.77 -5.56 16.21
N ILE A 57 13.23 -4.32 16.45
CA ILE A 57 12.36 -3.14 16.39
C ILE A 57 11.80 -2.95 14.97
N LEU A 58 12.62 -3.12 13.92
CA LEU A 58 12.14 -3.04 12.53
C LEU A 58 11.10 -4.12 12.20
N ALA A 59 11.29 -5.34 12.70
CA ALA A 59 10.29 -6.41 12.58
C ALA A 59 8.98 -6.05 13.33
N ILE A 60 9.10 -5.50 14.54
CA ILE A 60 7.95 -5.06 15.35
C ILE A 60 7.14 -3.97 14.63
N ILE A 61 7.82 -2.93 14.13
CA ILE A 61 7.21 -1.84 13.38
C ILE A 61 6.52 -2.38 12.15
N SER A 62 7.24 -3.17 11.33
CA SER A 62 6.71 -3.65 10.06
C SER A 62 5.46 -4.51 10.23
N PHE A 63 5.45 -5.42 11.21
CA PHE A 63 4.28 -6.24 11.52
C PHE A 63 3.08 -5.39 11.99
N ALA A 64 3.30 -4.41 12.87
CA ALA A 64 2.23 -3.53 13.34
C ALA A 64 1.66 -2.66 12.22
N LEU A 65 2.53 -2.12 11.34
CA LEU A 65 2.10 -1.39 10.15
C LEU A 65 1.33 -2.29 9.18
N ASN A 66 1.73 -3.55 9.01
CA ASN A 66 1.01 -4.49 8.18
C ASN A 66 -0.43 -4.70 8.69
N ARG A 67 -0.65 -4.84 10.01
CA ARG A 67 -2.00 -4.95 10.60
C ARG A 67 -2.87 -3.73 10.31
N VAL A 68 -2.28 -2.54 10.36
CA VAL A 68 -2.98 -1.28 10.04
C VAL A 68 -3.26 -1.18 8.54
N TYR A 69 -2.25 -1.42 7.70
CA TYR A 69 -2.31 -1.31 6.24
C TYR A 69 -3.35 -2.26 5.63
N THR A 70 -3.38 -3.51 6.12
CA THR A 70 -4.32 -4.53 5.64
C THR A 70 -5.71 -4.40 6.26
N GLU A 71 -5.93 -3.41 7.13
CA GLU A 71 -7.13 -3.29 7.97
C GLU A 71 -7.52 -4.64 8.57
N TYR A 72 -6.53 -5.38 9.11
CA TYR A 72 -6.71 -6.79 9.47
C TYR A 72 -7.89 -6.98 10.44
N TYR A 73 -7.93 -6.24 11.54
CA TYR A 73 -9.03 -6.31 12.49
C TYR A 73 -10.27 -5.51 12.04
N PRO A 74 -10.17 -4.27 11.51
CA PRO A 74 -11.33 -3.53 11.01
C PRO A 74 -12.12 -4.23 9.92
N SER A 75 -11.46 -4.88 8.95
CA SER A 75 -12.12 -5.65 7.88
C SER A 75 -12.89 -6.88 8.40
N ARG A 76 -12.57 -7.32 9.62
CA ARG A 76 -13.27 -8.39 10.35
C ARG A 76 -14.34 -7.87 11.31
N GLY A 77 -14.61 -6.56 11.31
CA GLY A 77 -15.64 -5.91 12.13
C GLY A 77 -15.18 -5.51 13.53
N TYR A 78 -13.88 -5.57 13.82
CA TYR A 78 -13.35 -5.17 15.12
C TYR A 78 -13.02 -3.67 15.17
N PRO A 79 -13.27 -2.98 16.30
CA PRO A 79 -13.03 -1.54 16.44
C PRO A 79 -11.59 -1.19 16.87
N PHE A 80 -10.63 -2.10 16.65
CA PHE A 80 -9.23 -1.95 17.05
C PHE A 80 -8.29 -2.39 15.93
N ASN A 81 -6.99 -2.10 16.06
CA ASN A 81 -6.01 -2.33 15.01
C ASN A 81 -5.12 -3.54 15.25
N ILE A 82 -4.91 -3.92 16.51
CA ILE A 82 -4.00 -5.00 16.90
C ILE A 82 -4.38 -5.53 18.29
N THR A 83 -4.02 -6.77 18.63
CA THR A 83 -4.18 -7.33 19.98
C THR A 83 -2.89 -7.31 20.78
N ALA A 84 -2.98 -7.39 22.10
CA ALA A 84 -1.86 -7.46 23.03
C ALA A 84 -1.36 -8.90 23.31
N SER A 85 -1.87 -9.89 22.57
CA SER A 85 -1.67 -11.32 22.83
C SER A 85 -0.71 -11.92 21.81
N THR A 86 0.35 -12.58 22.28
CA THR A 86 1.34 -13.28 21.44
C THR A 86 0.77 -14.48 20.70
N ALA A 87 -0.44 -14.93 21.04
CA ALA A 87 -1.15 -15.94 20.27
C ALA A 87 -1.68 -15.42 18.93
N TYR A 88 -1.78 -14.10 18.76
CA TYR A 88 -2.37 -13.45 17.58
C TYR A 88 -1.46 -12.37 16.98
N ASP A 89 -0.84 -11.56 17.84
CA ASP A 89 0.00 -10.42 17.48
C ASP A 89 1.21 -10.33 18.43
N GLN A 90 1.48 -9.14 19.00
CA GLN A 90 2.67 -8.84 19.77
C GLN A 90 2.33 -8.59 21.23
N LYS A 91 3.27 -8.87 22.16
CA LYS A 91 3.06 -8.62 23.57
C LYS A 91 3.04 -7.13 23.85
N PHE A 92 1.88 -6.63 24.22
CA PHE A 92 1.71 -5.28 24.78
C PHE A 92 1.24 -5.39 26.23
N ILE A 93 1.77 -4.53 27.11
CA ILE A 93 1.39 -4.50 28.53
C ILE A 93 1.06 -3.06 28.91
N LYS A 94 -0.20 -2.78 29.24
CA LYS A 94 -0.62 -1.45 29.70
C LYS A 94 0.13 -1.07 30.98
N GLY A 95 0.79 0.10 30.98
CA GLY A 95 1.47 0.66 32.15
C GLY A 95 2.84 0.03 32.50
N ARG A 96 3.45 -0.73 31.59
CA ARG A 96 4.81 -1.29 31.83
C ARG A 96 5.90 -0.21 31.80
N ASN A 97 7.05 -0.54 32.38
CA ASN A 97 8.27 0.25 32.26
C ASN A 97 8.92 0.07 30.88
N ILE A 98 9.50 1.15 30.35
CA ILE A 98 10.22 1.19 29.08
C ILE A 98 11.70 1.35 29.36
N PHE A 99 12.55 0.65 28.62
CA PHE A 99 14.00 0.78 28.76
C PHE A 99 14.53 1.93 27.90
N GLU A 100 15.44 2.72 28.46
CA GLU A 100 15.94 3.95 27.84
C GLU A 100 16.60 3.71 26.48
N ASN A 101 17.48 2.70 26.38
CA ASN A 101 18.17 2.37 25.13
C ASN A 101 17.21 1.89 24.03
N ILE A 102 16.16 1.15 24.39
CA ILE A 102 15.09 0.76 23.47
C ILE A 102 14.31 2.01 23.05
N SER A 103 13.98 2.90 23.99
CA SER A 103 13.25 4.13 23.69
C SER A 103 14.00 4.98 22.66
N GLN A 104 15.28 5.23 22.88
CA GLN A 104 16.13 6.01 21.98
C GLN A 104 16.20 5.40 20.57
N MET A 105 16.35 4.08 20.48
CA MET A 105 16.39 3.39 19.19
C MET A 105 15.04 3.43 18.47
N VAL A 106 13.92 3.27 19.19
CA VAL A 106 12.59 3.43 18.59
C VAL A 106 12.39 4.86 18.09
N ASP A 107 12.77 5.88 18.86
CA ASP A 107 12.65 7.28 18.43
C ASP A 107 13.44 7.58 17.16
N GLU A 108 14.55 6.88 16.93
CA GLU A 108 15.34 6.98 15.70
C GLU A 108 14.63 6.35 14.48
N ILE A 109 13.96 5.20 14.64
CA ILE A 109 13.52 4.37 13.49
C ILE A 109 12.02 4.07 13.42
N PHE A 110 11.18 4.64 14.29
CA PHE A 110 9.74 4.33 14.36
C PHE A 110 8.99 4.54 13.04
N ASN A 111 9.52 5.40 12.16
CA ASN A 111 8.97 5.71 10.84
C ASN A 111 9.62 4.89 9.71
N SER A 112 10.33 3.81 10.04
CA SER A 112 11.00 2.94 9.10
C SER A 112 10.47 1.51 9.22
N TYR A 113 10.32 0.82 8.09
CA TYR A 113 9.77 -0.54 8.06
C TYR A 113 10.34 -1.38 6.94
N ILE A 114 10.14 -2.70 7.03
CA ILE A 114 10.66 -3.67 6.06
C ILE A 114 9.56 -4.01 5.07
N ARG A 115 9.86 -4.08 3.78
CA ARG A 115 8.98 -4.68 2.77
C ARG A 115 9.78 -5.55 1.81
N ARG A 116 9.09 -6.36 1.01
CA ARG A 116 9.75 -7.06 -0.11
C ARG A 116 9.94 -6.09 -1.27
N THR A 117 11.08 -6.18 -1.96
CA THR A 117 11.36 -5.37 -3.14
C THR A 117 10.27 -5.55 -4.18
N GLY A 118 9.73 -4.42 -4.68
CA GLY A 118 8.65 -4.41 -5.66
C GLY A 118 7.24 -4.53 -5.07
N PHE A 119 7.10 -4.80 -3.77
CA PHE A 119 5.80 -4.84 -3.08
C PHE A 119 5.50 -3.50 -2.42
N VAL A 120 4.21 -3.19 -2.28
CA VAL A 120 3.74 -1.95 -1.65
C VAL A 120 3.62 -2.15 -0.15
N GLU A 121 3.07 -3.27 0.30
CA GLU A 121 2.72 -3.49 1.70
C GLU A 121 3.95 -3.62 2.63
N PRO A 122 3.85 -3.16 3.89
CA PRO A 122 4.81 -3.55 4.92
C PRO A 122 4.80 -5.07 5.09
N LEU A 123 5.97 -5.67 5.29
CA LEU A 123 6.09 -7.10 5.55
C LEU A 123 5.38 -7.44 6.87
N ALA A 124 4.55 -8.49 6.87
CA ALA A 124 4.06 -9.09 8.11
C ALA A 124 5.22 -9.86 8.80
N ALA A 125 6.19 -9.11 9.32
CA ALA A 125 7.47 -9.59 9.84
C ALA A 125 7.26 -10.34 11.15
N LYS A 126 6.80 -11.60 11.04
CA LYS A 126 6.63 -12.50 12.18
C LYS A 126 7.96 -12.70 12.89
N PHE A 127 7.90 -12.83 14.19
CA PHE A 127 9.04 -13.19 15.02
C PHE A 127 8.58 -14.06 16.19
N CYS A 128 9.52 -14.78 16.78
CA CYS A 128 9.29 -15.62 17.94
C CYS A 128 10.53 -15.64 18.82
N ASN A 129 10.37 -16.13 20.04
CA ASN A 129 11.46 -16.20 21.00
C ASN A 129 12.68 -16.99 20.47
N GLY A 130 12.45 -18.11 19.78
CA GLY A 130 13.53 -18.88 19.15
C GLY A 130 14.29 -19.83 20.08
N THR A 131 14.02 -19.83 21.40
CA THR A 131 14.54 -20.85 22.32
C THR A 131 13.50 -21.91 22.65
N THR A 132 12.29 -21.49 22.99
CA THR A 132 11.15 -22.38 23.33
C THR A 132 10.17 -22.58 22.19
N THR A 133 10.17 -21.66 21.22
CA THR A 133 9.28 -21.66 20.05
C THR A 133 10.09 -21.28 18.83
N THR A 134 10.02 -22.09 17.77
CA THR A 134 10.53 -21.78 16.44
C THR A 134 9.40 -21.33 15.52
N CYS A 135 9.71 -20.45 14.58
CA CYS A 135 8.78 -19.90 13.60
C CYS A 135 9.54 -19.59 12.31
N ASP A 136 8.80 -19.41 11.21
CA ASP A 136 9.38 -19.07 9.89
C ASP A 136 9.97 -17.65 9.82
N GLY A 137 9.79 -16.86 10.88
CA GLY A 137 10.25 -15.48 10.98
C GLY A 137 11.49 -15.31 11.85
N LEU A 138 11.73 -14.08 12.30
CA LEU A 138 12.92 -13.75 13.08
C LEU A 138 12.91 -14.47 14.44
N SER A 139 14.01 -15.16 14.74
CA SER A 139 14.31 -15.69 16.06
C SER A 139 14.94 -14.60 16.91
N GLN A 140 14.30 -14.20 18.01
CA GLN A 140 14.81 -13.16 18.90
C GLN A 140 16.20 -13.54 19.45
N TRP A 141 16.35 -14.73 20.04
CA TRP A 141 17.66 -15.19 20.53
C TRP A 141 18.66 -15.51 19.40
N GLY A 142 18.17 -15.98 18.25
CA GLY A 142 19.02 -16.22 17.09
C GLY A 142 19.59 -14.92 16.53
N SER A 143 18.81 -13.82 16.54
CA SER A 143 19.27 -12.50 16.14
C SER A 143 20.34 -11.95 17.09
N GLN A 144 20.19 -12.17 18.40
CA GLN A 144 21.22 -11.83 19.38
C GLN A 144 22.53 -12.60 19.13
N ALA A 145 22.45 -13.92 18.94
CA ALA A 145 23.64 -14.74 18.69
C ALA A 145 24.37 -14.33 17.40
N MET A 146 23.64 -13.90 16.36
CA MET A 146 24.25 -13.36 15.14
C MET A 146 24.93 -12.01 15.39
N ALA A 147 24.30 -11.12 16.15
CA ALA A 147 24.88 -9.83 16.49
C ALA A 147 26.16 -9.97 17.33
N GLU A 148 26.19 -10.91 18.29
CA GLU A 148 27.41 -11.26 19.06
C GLU A 148 28.54 -11.78 18.18
N GLN A 149 28.22 -12.34 17.00
CA GLN A 149 29.19 -12.76 15.97
C GLN A 149 29.57 -11.63 15.01
N GLY A 150 29.10 -10.41 15.25
CA GLY A 150 29.40 -9.22 14.44
C GLY A 150 28.46 -8.97 13.26
N ALA A 151 27.30 -9.65 13.19
CA ALA A 151 26.30 -9.35 12.17
C ALA A 151 25.59 -8.02 12.46
N ASP A 152 25.45 -7.16 11.44
CA ASP A 152 24.63 -5.97 11.51
C ASP A 152 23.12 -6.28 11.39
N SER A 153 22.27 -5.27 11.63
CA SER A 153 20.82 -5.46 11.67
C SER A 153 20.26 -5.92 10.32
N VAL A 154 20.85 -5.43 9.23
CA VAL A 154 20.48 -5.78 7.85
C VAL A 154 20.77 -7.25 7.55
N THR A 155 21.95 -7.73 7.91
CA THR A 155 22.36 -9.14 7.73
C THR A 155 21.45 -10.07 8.52
N ILE A 156 21.11 -9.68 9.75
CA ILE A 156 20.14 -10.41 10.58
C ILE A 156 18.78 -10.48 9.87
N LEU A 157 18.23 -9.35 9.41
CA LEU A 157 16.93 -9.31 8.75
C LEU A 157 16.90 -10.16 7.46
N ARG A 158 17.95 -10.09 6.64
CA ARG A 158 18.09 -10.88 5.41
C ARG A 158 18.11 -12.38 5.68
N ASN A 159 18.81 -12.80 6.74
CA ASN A 159 18.88 -14.19 7.14
C ASN A 159 17.50 -14.78 7.49
N TYR A 160 16.62 -13.98 8.11
CA TYR A 160 15.29 -14.46 8.52
C TYR A 160 14.18 -14.20 7.48
N TYR A 161 14.28 -13.14 6.68
CA TYR A 161 13.19 -12.70 5.78
C TYR A 161 13.52 -12.81 4.29
N GLY A 162 14.75 -13.23 3.96
CA GLY A 162 15.27 -13.40 2.61
C GLY A 162 15.99 -12.16 2.09
N ASP A 163 16.76 -12.34 1.02
CA ASP A 163 17.56 -11.27 0.41
C ASP A 163 16.75 -10.20 -0.32
N ASN A 164 15.47 -10.48 -0.61
CA ASN A 164 14.59 -9.62 -1.40
C ASN A 164 13.82 -8.59 -0.55
N ILE A 165 14.41 -8.15 0.56
CA ILE A 165 13.82 -7.12 1.42
C ILE A 165 14.52 -5.77 1.27
N GLU A 166 13.78 -4.71 1.51
CA GLU A 166 14.28 -3.34 1.61
C GLU A 166 13.71 -2.65 2.85
N ILE A 167 14.46 -1.71 3.41
CA ILE A 167 13.96 -0.81 4.45
C ILE A 167 13.42 0.42 3.72
N VAL A 168 12.14 0.71 3.97
CA VAL A 168 11.54 1.99 3.68
C VAL A 168 11.84 2.91 4.83
N ASN A 169 12.57 3.99 4.55
CA ASN A 169 12.92 5.01 5.52
C ASN A 169 11.97 6.20 5.42
N ASN A 170 11.79 6.92 6.53
CA ASN A 170 11.10 8.22 6.57
C ASN A 170 9.67 8.17 6.02
N ALA A 171 8.92 7.12 6.36
CA ALA A 171 7.51 7.05 6.01
C ALA A 171 6.75 8.21 6.69
N PRO A 172 5.91 8.98 5.97
CA PRO A 172 5.04 9.99 6.57
C PRO A 172 4.20 9.40 7.70
N VAL A 173 4.04 10.23 8.73
CA VAL A 173 3.16 9.95 9.86
C VAL A 173 1.80 10.56 9.56
N MET A 174 0.74 9.76 9.60
CA MET A 174 -0.63 10.21 9.33
C MET A 174 -1.63 9.59 10.29
N GLY A 175 -2.78 10.23 10.52
CA GLY A 175 -3.90 9.60 11.22
C GLY A 175 -4.42 8.38 10.45
N ILE A 176 -4.89 7.36 11.16
CA ILE A 176 -5.48 6.18 10.49
C ILE A 176 -6.72 6.62 9.71
N ARG A 177 -6.71 6.43 8.39
CA ARG A 177 -7.84 6.69 7.51
C ARG A 177 -8.48 5.37 7.12
N SER A 178 -9.81 5.32 7.16
CA SER A 178 -10.56 4.19 6.63
C SER A 178 -10.30 4.07 5.13
N SER A 179 -10.12 2.84 4.63
CA SER A 179 -10.04 2.63 3.18
C SER A 179 -11.40 2.82 2.50
N TYR A 180 -12.51 2.74 3.26
CA TYR A 180 -13.83 3.02 2.73
C TYR A 180 -13.98 4.53 2.46
N PRO A 181 -14.42 4.96 1.27
CA PRO A 181 -14.50 6.38 0.88
C PRO A 181 -15.52 7.21 1.70
N GLY A 182 -16.24 6.60 2.64
CA GLY A 182 -17.24 7.28 3.48
C GLY A 182 -18.63 7.32 2.85
N THR A 183 -18.73 7.26 1.53
CA THR A 183 -19.99 7.18 0.78
C THR A 183 -20.09 5.88 -0.03
N PRO A 184 -21.29 5.28 -0.17
CA PRO A 184 -21.45 4.07 -0.97
C PRO A 184 -21.08 4.31 -2.45
N VAL A 185 -20.40 3.33 -3.06
CA VAL A 185 -20.03 3.36 -4.49
C VAL A 185 -21.01 2.50 -5.29
N ARG A 186 -21.55 3.03 -6.39
CA ARG A 186 -22.64 2.43 -7.18
C ARG A 186 -22.57 2.80 -8.66
N LEU A 187 -23.50 2.26 -9.45
CA LEU A 187 -23.62 2.52 -10.89
C LEU A 187 -23.54 4.02 -11.22
N GLY A 188 -22.61 4.36 -12.11
CA GLY A 188 -22.34 5.74 -12.54
C GLY A 188 -21.17 6.42 -11.83
N ASP A 189 -20.76 5.93 -10.66
CA ASP A 189 -19.61 6.47 -9.93
C ASP A 189 -18.29 6.17 -10.66
N ARG A 190 -17.28 6.99 -10.40
CA ARG A 190 -15.96 6.92 -11.06
C ARG A 190 -14.81 7.21 -10.11
N GLY A 191 -13.61 6.84 -10.52
CA GLY A 191 -12.36 7.20 -9.86
C GLY A 191 -11.77 6.07 -9.02
N GLU A 192 -10.82 6.44 -8.15
CA GLU A 192 -9.97 5.49 -7.43
C GLU A 192 -10.74 4.44 -6.60
N PRO A 193 -11.85 4.77 -5.89
CA PRO A 193 -12.62 3.74 -5.18
C PRO A 193 -13.18 2.65 -6.08
N VAL A 194 -13.59 2.99 -7.30
CA VAL A 194 -14.10 2.04 -8.29
C VAL A 194 -12.97 1.14 -8.79
N VAL A 195 -11.81 1.71 -9.09
CA VAL A 195 -10.62 0.94 -9.50
C VAL A 195 -10.25 -0.11 -8.45
N ARG A 196 -10.28 0.26 -7.16
CA ARG A 196 -10.04 -0.69 -6.07
C ARG A 196 -11.08 -1.80 -6.04
N ILE A 197 -12.37 -1.47 -6.17
CA ILE A 197 -13.46 -2.46 -6.21
C ILE A 197 -13.24 -3.45 -7.36
N GLN A 198 -13.01 -2.95 -8.58
CA GLN A 198 -12.81 -3.77 -9.76
C GLN A 198 -11.56 -4.66 -9.63
N THR A 199 -10.48 -4.11 -9.07
CA THR A 199 -9.24 -4.85 -8.80
C THR A 199 -9.46 -5.98 -7.80
N MET A 200 -10.06 -5.69 -6.65
CA MET A 200 -10.35 -6.67 -5.61
C MET A 200 -11.27 -7.77 -6.16
N LEU A 201 -12.36 -7.39 -6.85
CA LEU A 201 -13.27 -8.35 -7.49
C LEU A 201 -12.54 -9.26 -8.46
N ASN A 202 -11.67 -8.71 -9.32
CA ASN A 202 -10.92 -9.51 -10.28
C ASN A 202 -9.93 -10.47 -9.63
N ARG A 203 -9.20 -10.05 -8.58
CA ARG A 203 -8.30 -10.97 -7.87
C ARG A 203 -9.08 -12.08 -7.18
N ILE A 204 -10.17 -11.72 -6.48
CA ILE A 204 -11.04 -12.68 -5.79
C ILE A 204 -11.70 -13.64 -6.81
N SER A 205 -12.09 -13.16 -8.00
CA SER A 205 -12.72 -13.99 -9.04
C SER A 205 -11.83 -15.12 -9.55
N ARG A 206 -10.50 -15.07 -9.34
CA ARG A 206 -9.60 -16.17 -9.70
C ARG A 206 -9.87 -17.42 -8.86
N ASP A 207 -10.16 -17.21 -7.57
CA ASP A 207 -10.47 -18.28 -6.61
C ASP A 207 -11.98 -18.51 -6.47
N TYR A 208 -12.79 -17.52 -6.87
CA TYR A 208 -14.26 -17.59 -6.93
C TYR A 208 -14.77 -17.33 -8.36
N PRO A 209 -14.63 -18.29 -9.31
CA PRO A 209 -14.92 -18.07 -10.74
C PRO A 209 -16.38 -17.74 -11.06
N ALA A 210 -17.30 -17.95 -10.11
CA ALA A 210 -18.69 -17.56 -10.24
C ALA A 210 -18.91 -16.04 -10.18
N ILE A 211 -17.93 -15.27 -9.70
CA ILE A 211 -17.91 -13.80 -9.79
C ILE A 211 -17.44 -13.42 -11.19
N PRO A 212 -18.26 -12.72 -12.00
CA PRO A 212 -17.84 -12.24 -13.30
C PRO A 212 -16.60 -11.35 -13.19
N LYS A 213 -15.70 -11.47 -14.16
CA LYS A 213 -14.54 -10.58 -14.25
C LYS A 213 -14.99 -9.22 -14.75
N VAL A 214 -14.46 -8.16 -14.15
CA VAL A 214 -14.68 -6.78 -14.61
C VAL A 214 -13.49 -6.38 -15.49
N GLN A 215 -13.72 -6.30 -16.80
CA GLN A 215 -12.69 -5.94 -17.76
C GLN A 215 -13.23 -4.87 -18.72
N PRO A 216 -12.49 -3.76 -18.94
CA PRO A 216 -11.25 -3.38 -18.24
C PRO A 216 -11.49 -2.96 -16.78
N VAL A 217 -10.41 -2.83 -16.01
CA VAL A 217 -10.41 -2.04 -14.78
C VAL A 217 -10.14 -0.60 -15.18
N ASP A 218 -11.21 0.16 -15.36
CA ASP A 218 -11.23 1.52 -15.92
C ASP A 218 -11.59 2.59 -14.88
N GLY A 219 -11.95 2.17 -13.67
CA GLY A 219 -12.43 3.08 -12.64
C GLY A 219 -13.81 3.65 -12.94
N ILE A 220 -14.60 3.02 -13.81
CA ILE A 220 -15.99 3.38 -14.11
C ILE A 220 -16.91 2.29 -13.58
N PHE A 221 -17.82 2.67 -12.68
CA PHE A 221 -18.78 1.72 -12.13
C PHE A 221 -19.92 1.55 -13.12
N GLY A 222 -19.67 0.77 -14.18
CA GLY A 222 -20.65 0.41 -15.20
C GLY A 222 -21.44 -0.86 -14.85
N ALA A 223 -22.28 -1.31 -15.79
CA ALA A 223 -23.14 -2.48 -15.61
C ALA A 223 -22.36 -3.78 -15.33
N SER A 224 -21.15 -3.93 -15.88
CA SER A 224 -20.28 -5.09 -15.62
C SER A 224 -19.78 -5.10 -14.17
N THR A 225 -19.39 -3.95 -13.64
CA THR A 225 -18.99 -3.76 -12.24
C THR A 225 -20.18 -4.07 -11.32
N GLU A 226 -21.35 -3.51 -11.60
CA GLU A 226 -22.57 -3.74 -10.82
C GLU A 226 -22.96 -5.22 -10.76
N GLN A 227 -22.98 -5.91 -11.91
CA GLN A 227 -23.28 -7.34 -11.96
C GLN A 227 -22.28 -8.18 -11.14
N SER A 228 -21.00 -7.82 -11.19
CA SER A 228 -19.96 -8.49 -10.43
C SER A 228 -20.11 -8.25 -8.93
N VAL A 229 -20.48 -7.03 -8.52
CA VAL A 229 -20.81 -6.68 -7.12
C VAL A 229 -22.03 -7.45 -6.63
N ILE A 230 -23.13 -7.48 -7.39
CA ILE A 230 -24.34 -8.25 -7.04
C ILE A 230 -23.97 -9.73 -6.83
N LYS A 231 -23.18 -10.29 -7.74
CA LYS A 231 -22.79 -11.71 -7.66
C LYS A 231 -21.88 -11.98 -6.47
N PHE A 232 -20.93 -11.09 -6.20
CA PHE A 232 -20.10 -11.12 -5.00
C PHE A 232 -20.97 -11.07 -3.73
N GLN A 233 -21.91 -10.13 -3.64
CA GLN A 233 -22.81 -9.97 -2.51
C GLN A 233 -23.64 -11.25 -2.26
N GLN A 234 -24.18 -11.87 -3.32
CA GLN A 234 -24.91 -13.13 -3.23
C GLN A 234 -24.04 -14.26 -2.65
N ILE A 235 -22.82 -14.43 -3.17
CA ILE A 235 -21.90 -15.50 -2.74
C ILE A 235 -21.54 -15.34 -1.25
N PHE A 236 -21.34 -14.09 -0.80
CA PHE A 236 -20.90 -13.80 0.56
C PHE A 236 -22.04 -13.39 1.50
N SER A 237 -23.29 -13.71 1.16
CA SER A 237 -24.48 -13.49 2.00
C SER A 237 -24.66 -12.04 2.46
N LEU A 238 -24.35 -11.09 1.58
CA LEU A 238 -24.65 -9.66 1.73
C LEU A 238 -25.95 -9.31 1.00
N THR A 239 -26.49 -8.12 1.26
CA THR A 239 -27.61 -7.57 0.47
C THR A 239 -27.17 -7.43 -1.00
N PRO A 240 -27.83 -8.11 -1.97
CA PRO A 240 -27.40 -8.13 -3.36
C PRO A 240 -27.99 -6.94 -4.16
N ASP A 241 -27.69 -5.73 -3.73
CA ASP A 241 -28.24 -4.47 -4.27
C ASP A 241 -27.33 -3.80 -5.32
N GLY A 242 -26.14 -4.35 -5.58
CA GLY A 242 -25.16 -3.77 -6.51
C GLY A 242 -24.45 -2.53 -5.98
N VAL A 243 -24.70 -2.16 -4.72
CA VAL A 243 -24.12 -1.00 -4.06
C VAL A 243 -22.98 -1.44 -3.13
N VAL A 244 -21.80 -0.87 -3.33
CA VAL A 244 -20.65 -1.09 -2.45
C VAL A 244 -20.71 -0.10 -1.29
N GLY A 245 -21.55 -0.42 -0.31
CA GLY A 245 -21.54 0.22 1.01
C GLY A 245 -20.45 -0.36 1.92
N ASN A 246 -20.40 0.11 3.16
CA ASN A 246 -19.38 -0.25 4.16
C ASN A 246 -19.19 -1.78 4.34
N ALA A 247 -20.29 -2.54 4.46
CA ALA A 247 -20.23 -3.99 4.62
C ALA A 247 -19.63 -4.70 3.40
N THR A 248 -20.07 -4.33 2.18
CA THR A 248 -19.54 -4.88 0.93
C THR A 248 -18.06 -4.53 0.77
N TRP A 249 -17.69 -3.29 1.07
CA TRP A 249 -16.32 -2.80 0.99
C TRP A 249 -15.37 -3.61 1.87
N TYR A 250 -15.69 -3.73 3.16
CA TYR A 250 -14.82 -4.44 4.09
C TYR A 250 -14.77 -5.94 3.84
N LYS A 251 -15.84 -6.52 3.27
CA LYS A 251 -15.81 -7.91 2.81
C LYS A 251 -14.86 -8.09 1.62
N LEU A 252 -14.81 -7.15 0.68
CA LEU A 252 -13.84 -7.15 -0.42
C LEU A 252 -12.40 -7.05 0.11
N VAL A 253 -12.13 -6.10 1.01
CA VAL A 253 -10.80 -5.93 1.63
C VAL A 253 -10.37 -7.22 2.35
N PHE A 254 -11.23 -7.79 3.20
CA PHE A 254 -10.95 -9.02 3.93
C PHE A 254 -10.57 -10.18 3.00
N LEU A 255 -11.36 -10.41 1.95
CA LEU A 255 -11.11 -11.50 1.01
C LEU A 255 -9.88 -11.25 0.15
N TYR A 256 -9.66 -10.01 -0.29
CA TYR A 256 -8.49 -9.63 -1.07
C TYR A 256 -7.19 -9.82 -0.28
N VAL A 257 -7.15 -9.35 0.97
CA VAL A 257 -6.01 -9.55 1.89
C VAL A 257 -5.77 -11.04 2.14
N GLY A 258 -6.83 -11.82 2.33
CA GLY A 258 -6.73 -13.26 2.59
C GLY A 258 -6.23 -14.05 1.39
N VAL A 259 -6.76 -13.78 0.19
CA VAL A 259 -6.39 -14.46 -1.05
C VAL A 259 -4.94 -14.17 -1.47
N LEU A 260 -4.44 -12.98 -1.19
CA LEU A 260 -3.04 -12.61 -1.47
C LEU A 260 -2.09 -12.93 -0.30
N GLU A 261 -2.61 -13.44 0.81
CA GLU A 261 -1.86 -13.71 2.04
C GLU A 261 -1.06 -12.49 2.55
N LEU A 262 -1.57 -11.27 2.34
CA LEU A 262 -0.83 -10.02 2.62
C LEU A 262 -0.52 -9.81 4.11
N ALA A 263 -1.28 -10.47 4.99
CA ALA A 263 -1.10 -10.43 6.43
C ALA A 263 -0.18 -11.56 6.95
N GLU A 264 0.40 -12.34 6.04
CA GLU A 264 1.28 -13.46 6.30
C GLU A 264 2.72 -13.15 5.87
N LEU A 265 3.66 -13.95 6.37
CA LEU A 265 5.10 -13.73 6.15
C LEU A 265 5.51 -13.98 4.68
N VAL A 266 4.92 -15.01 4.09
CA VAL A 266 4.96 -15.28 2.66
C VAL A 266 3.65 -14.72 2.10
N SER A 267 3.77 -13.77 1.19
CA SER A 267 2.67 -13.03 0.58
C SER A 267 2.86 -13.12 -0.94
N GLU A 268 1.76 -13.23 -1.69
CA GLU A 268 1.80 -13.10 -3.15
C GLU A 268 2.19 -11.67 -3.59
N GLY A 269 2.10 -10.71 -2.67
CA GLY A 269 2.50 -9.34 -2.87
C GLY A 269 1.42 -8.48 -3.49
N GLN A 270 1.29 -7.24 -3.03
CA GLN A 270 0.77 -6.19 -3.88
C GLN A 270 1.94 -5.54 -4.60
N THR A 271 2.18 -5.91 -5.86
CA THR A 271 3.13 -5.14 -6.65
C THR A 271 2.58 -3.73 -6.89
N PHE A 272 3.47 -2.73 -7.01
CA PHE A 272 3.13 -1.34 -7.37
C PHE A 272 2.25 -1.21 -8.65
N TYR A 273 2.07 -2.30 -9.39
CA TYR A 273 1.38 -2.35 -10.67
C TYR A 273 -0.03 -2.95 -10.61
N THR A 274 -0.49 -3.47 -9.47
CA THR A 274 -1.73 -4.27 -9.44
C THR A 274 -2.98 -3.56 -8.92
N THR A 275 -2.87 -2.39 -8.27
CA THR A 275 -4.05 -1.68 -7.72
C THR A 275 -4.68 -0.69 -8.68
N LEU A 276 -4.18 -0.60 -9.92
CA LEU A 276 -4.63 0.40 -10.88
C LEU A 276 -5.12 -0.18 -12.21
N VAL A 277 -4.64 -1.35 -12.65
CA VAL A 277 -5.22 -2.17 -13.75
C VAL A 277 -4.65 -3.60 -13.67
N PRO A 278 -5.41 -4.68 -13.43
CA PRO A 278 -4.90 -6.04 -13.55
C PRO A 278 -5.02 -6.55 -14.99
N VAL A 279 -3.85 -6.74 -15.61
CA VAL A 279 -3.54 -7.79 -16.61
C VAL A 279 -4.42 -7.74 -17.87
N ASN A 280 -4.04 -7.00 -18.91
CA ASN A 280 -2.76 -7.14 -19.58
C ASN A 280 -1.94 -5.85 -19.49
N ARG A 281 -0.77 -5.90 -18.85
CA ARG A 281 0.33 -5.05 -19.28
C ARG A 281 0.57 -5.45 -20.73
N PRO A 282 0.30 -4.60 -21.72
CA PRO A 282 0.84 -4.90 -23.02
C PRO A 282 2.34 -4.83 -22.86
N ASP A 283 3.09 -5.83 -23.32
CA ASP A 283 4.55 -5.77 -23.30
C ASP A 283 5.03 -4.45 -23.93
N THR A 284 4.24 -3.94 -24.89
CA THR A 284 4.31 -2.62 -25.51
C THR A 284 2.99 -2.35 -26.25
N ILE A 285 2.37 -1.17 -26.16
CA ILE A 285 1.34 -0.73 -27.14
C ILE A 285 1.91 0.33 -28.06
N SER A 286 1.69 0.16 -29.35
CA SER A 286 2.26 0.99 -30.41
C SER A 286 1.29 1.16 -31.57
N LEU A 287 1.72 1.94 -32.58
CA LEU A 287 0.98 2.20 -33.79
C LEU A 287 0.52 0.90 -34.48
N GLY A 288 -0.79 0.79 -34.72
CA GLY A 288 -1.41 -0.36 -35.36
C GLY A 288 -2.06 -1.35 -34.39
N ASP A 289 -1.79 -1.26 -33.09
CA ASP A 289 -2.45 -2.09 -32.09
C ASP A 289 -3.93 -1.72 -31.98
N THR A 290 -4.77 -2.72 -31.66
CA THR A 290 -6.21 -2.53 -31.48
C THR A 290 -6.71 -3.32 -30.26
N GLY A 291 -7.85 -2.91 -29.71
CA GLY A 291 -8.54 -3.62 -28.63
C GLY A 291 -8.71 -2.79 -27.36
N GLU A 292 -9.21 -3.44 -26.31
CA GLU A 292 -9.63 -2.76 -25.06
C GLU A 292 -8.46 -2.07 -24.34
N ASN A 293 -7.25 -2.62 -24.39
CA ASN A 293 -6.08 -1.97 -23.79
C ASN A 293 -5.77 -0.61 -24.46
N VAL A 294 -6.02 -0.50 -25.77
CA VAL A 294 -5.88 0.76 -26.50
C VAL A 294 -6.95 1.75 -26.04
N LYS A 295 -8.20 1.30 -25.85
CA LYS A 295 -9.27 2.16 -25.31
C LYS A 295 -8.93 2.71 -23.93
N VAL A 296 -8.31 1.91 -23.07
CA VAL A 296 -7.87 2.38 -21.74
C VAL A 296 -6.83 3.50 -21.89
N ILE A 297 -5.81 3.31 -22.73
CA ILE A 297 -4.80 4.36 -23.00
C ILE A 297 -5.47 5.61 -23.57
N GLN A 298 -6.35 5.46 -24.55
CA GLN A 298 -7.06 6.57 -25.20
C GLN A 298 -7.96 7.31 -24.21
N TYR A 299 -8.64 6.61 -23.31
CA TYR A 299 -9.46 7.22 -22.26
C TYR A 299 -8.60 8.01 -21.27
N LEU A 300 -7.50 7.42 -20.78
CA LEU A 300 -6.60 8.13 -19.88
C LEU A 300 -6.00 9.37 -20.58
N LEU A 301 -5.57 9.23 -21.85
CA LEU A 301 -5.06 10.33 -22.66
C LEU A 301 -6.12 11.39 -22.94
N SER A 302 -7.38 11.01 -23.18
CA SER A 302 -8.44 11.98 -23.43
C SER A 302 -8.72 12.81 -22.19
N VAL A 303 -8.73 12.19 -21.01
CA VAL A 303 -8.85 12.93 -19.74
C VAL A 303 -7.63 13.83 -19.53
N VAL A 304 -6.41 13.36 -19.83
CA VAL A 304 -5.22 14.21 -19.74
C VAL A 304 -5.28 15.38 -20.74
N ALA A 305 -5.73 15.15 -21.96
CA ALA A 305 -5.87 16.16 -23.01
C ALA A 305 -6.90 17.25 -22.68
N GLU A 306 -7.89 16.96 -21.82
CA GLU A 306 -8.83 17.99 -21.34
C GLU A 306 -8.15 19.05 -20.45
N PHE A 307 -7.04 18.70 -19.79
CA PHE A 307 -6.36 19.58 -18.83
C PHE A 307 -4.99 20.05 -19.31
N TYR A 308 -4.39 19.35 -20.28
CA TYR A 308 -3.09 19.63 -20.83
C TYR A 308 -3.21 19.89 -22.34
N ASN A 309 -3.28 21.17 -22.73
CA ASN A 309 -3.48 21.60 -24.13
C ASN A 309 -2.38 21.14 -25.10
N ASN A 310 -1.21 20.77 -24.58
CA ASN A 310 -0.11 20.22 -25.36
C ASN A 310 -0.30 18.75 -25.70
N ILE A 311 -1.29 18.06 -25.11
CA ILE A 311 -1.68 16.70 -25.48
C ILE A 311 -2.84 16.79 -26.49
N PRO A 312 -2.64 16.36 -27.74
CA PRO A 312 -3.71 16.28 -28.72
C PRO A 312 -4.90 15.45 -28.22
N PRO A 313 -6.16 15.86 -28.48
CA PRO A 313 -7.33 15.06 -28.18
C PRO A 313 -7.29 13.70 -28.89
N VAL A 314 -7.74 12.66 -28.20
CA VAL A 314 -7.75 11.29 -28.70
C VAL A 314 -9.16 10.73 -28.65
N ALA A 315 -9.62 10.12 -29.74
CA ALA A 315 -10.86 9.36 -29.76
C ALA A 315 -10.67 8.01 -29.07
N VAL A 316 -11.64 7.58 -28.27
CA VAL A 316 -11.62 6.27 -27.59
C VAL A 316 -12.29 5.22 -28.48
N ASP A 317 -11.64 4.89 -29.60
CA ASP A 317 -12.14 3.96 -30.62
C ASP A 317 -11.51 2.55 -30.53
N GLY A 318 -10.48 2.39 -29.71
CA GLY A 318 -9.74 1.15 -29.52
C GLY A 318 -8.76 0.85 -30.65
N ILE A 319 -8.39 1.84 -31.47
CA ILE A 319 -7.41 1.72 -32.54
C ILE A 319 -6.25 2.67 -32.26
N PHE A 320 -5.04 2.13 -32.08
CA PHE A 320 -3.85 2.94 -31.83
C PHE A 320 -3.34 3.48 -33.16
N GLY A 321 -4.04 4.49 -33.67
CA GLY A 321 -3.69 5.20 -34.91
C GLY A 321 -2.74 6.36 -34.67
N GLN A 322 -2.48 7.13 -35.73
CA GLN A 322 -1.56 8.27 -35.68
C GLN A 322 -1.96 9.30 -34.61
N SER A 323 -3.25 9.51 -34.39
CA SER A 323 -3.74 10.43 -33.36
C SER A 323 -3.38 9.99 -31.94
N THR A 324 -3.53 8.70 -31.62
CA THR A 324 -3.12 8.15 -30.32
C THR A 324 -1.61 8.19 -30.16
N GLN A 325 -0.84 7.85 -31.21
CA GLN A 325 0.61 7.94 -31.19
C GLN A 325 1.11 9.36 -30.95
N ASN A 326 0.51 10.36 -31.62
CA ASN A 326 0.88 11.77 -31.43
C ASN A 326 0.60 12.26 -30.00
N ALA A 327 -0.51 11.81 -29.40
CA ALA A 327 -0.81 12.11 -28.00
C ALA A 327 0.16 11.43 -27.03
N VAL A 328 0.59 10.21 -27.33
CA VAL A 328 1.64 9.52 -26.58
C VAL A 328 2.98 10.23 -26.69
N LEU A 329 3.39 10.65 -27.88
CA LEU A 329 4.61 11.44 -28.08
C LEU A 329 4.57 12.75 -27.30
N ALA A 330 3.44 13.46 -27.36
CA ALA A 330 3.24 14.69 -26.60
C ALA A 330 3.29 14.45 -25.08
N LEU A 331 2.73 13.33 -24.62
CA LEU A 331 2.79 12.92 -23.23
C LEU A 331 4.22 12.59 -22.80
N GLN A 332 4.96 11.83 -23.62
CA GLN A 332 6.36 11.48 -23.37
C GLN A 332 7.23 12.73 -23.29
N GLN A 333 7.04 13.66 -24.23
CA GLN A 333 7.69 14.96 -24.23
C GLN A 333 7.37 15.73 -22.93
N MET A 334 6.09 15.80 -22.56
CA MET A 334 5.64 16.46 -21.33
C MET A 334 6.19 15.79 -20.06
N ALA A 335 6.39 14.48 -20.11
CA ALA A 335 6.90 13.68 -19.00
C ALA A 335 8.44 13.61 -18.94
N GLY A 336 9.16 14.20 -19.91
CA GLY A 336 10.61 14.12 -20.01
C GLY A 336 11.13 12.72 -20.39
N LEU A 337 10.30 11.91 -21.04
CA LEU A 337 10.63 10.55 -21.47
C LEU A 337 11.20 10.53 -22.90
N TYR A 338 11.83 9.42 -23.26
CA TYR A 338 12.20 9.15 -24.65
C TYR A 338 10.93 9.08 -25.52
N GLN A 339 10.93 9.82 -26.64
CA GLN A 339 9.75 10.04 -27.48
C GLN A 339 9.68 9.00 -28.62
N ASP A 340 9.47 7.74 -28.27
CA ASP A 340 9.30 6.64 -29.23
C ASP A 340 7.85 6.47 -29.71
N GLY A 341 6.89 7.19 -29.12
CA GLY A 341 5.47 7.10 -29.45
C GLY A 341 4.83 5.79 -29.01
N VAL A 342 5.49 5.10 -28.10
CA VAL A 342 5.16 3.76 -27.65
C VAL A 342 4.78 3.78 -26.17
N VAL A 343 3.68 3.13 -25.84
CA VAL A 343 3.23 2.99 -24.45
C VAL A 343 3.91 1.78 -23.83
N GLY A 344 5.17 1.98 -23.44
CA GLY A 344 5.92 1.11 -22.54
C GLY A 344 5.68 1.44 -21.06
N ALA A 345 6.50 0.85 -20.19
CA ALA A 345 6.36 0.97 -18.73
C ALA A 345 6.35 2.43 -18.24
N ASP A 346 7.33 3.21 -18.70
CA ASP A 346 7.55 4.58 -18.25
C ASP A 346 6.46 5.52 -18.78
N THR A 347 6.09 5.36 -20.06
CA THR A 347 4.99 6.11 -20.69
C THR A 347 3.67 5.85 -19.98
N TRP A 348 3.37 4.59 -19.66
CA TRP A 348 2.17 4.21 -18.91
C TRP A 348 2.16 4.84 -17.51
N ALA A 349 3.28 4.76 -16.79
CA ALA A 349 3.42 5.36 -15.46
C ALA A 349 3.20 6.88 -15.50
N ALA A 350 3.75 7.56 -16.52
CA ALA A 350 3.54 8.99 -16.72
C ALA A 350 2.07 9.32 -17.02
N LEU A 351 1.45 8.61 -17.97
CA LEU A 351 0.05 8.78 -18.35
C LEU A 351 -0.87 8.69 -17.14
N TYR A 352 -0.67 7.62 -16.37
CA TYR A 352 -1.45 7.34 -15.18
C TYR A 352 -1.28 8.40 -14.10
N ARG A 353 -0.04 8.87 -13.88
CA ARG A 353 0.26 9.94 -12.92
C ARG A 353 -0.49 11.24 -13.26
N PHE A 354 -0.50 11.65 -14.53
CA PHE A 354 -1.23 12.84 -14.97
C PHE A 354 -2.74 12.66 -14.81
N TYR A 355 -3.27 11.50 -15.20
CA TYR A 355 -4.69 11.16 -15.03
C TYR A 355 -5.12 11.23 -13.56
N VAL A 356 -4.39 10.62 -12.63
CA VAL A 356 -4.73 10.67 -11.19
C VAL A 356 -4.61 12.07 -10.65
N GLY A 357 -3.58 12.84 -11.05
CA GLY A 357 -3.46 14.24 -10.66
C GLY A 357 -4.67 15.07 -11.05
N ILE A 358 -5.22 14.83 -12.25
CA ILE A 358 -6.43 15.47 -12.74
C ILE A 358 -7.66 15.04 -11.94
N VAL A 359 -7.88 13.72 -11.78
CA VAL A 359 -9.04 13.19 -11.05
C VAL A 359 -9.05 13.69 -9.60
N ASP A 360 -7.89 13.75 -8.95
CA ASP A 360 -7.72 14.33 -7.62
C ASP A 360 -8.08 15.84 -7.62
N THR A 361 -7.55 16.59 -8.59
CA THR A 361 -7.84 18.02 -8.80
C THR A 361 -9.35 18.26 -8.98
N MET A 362 -10.03 17.49 -9.82
CA MET A 362 -11.47 17.60 -10.09
C MET A 362 -12.32 17.22 -8.88
N SER A 363 -11.92 16.20 -8.13
CA SER A 363 -12.62 15.77 -6.91
C SER A 363 -12.60 16.84 -5.81
N GLN A 364 -11.53 17.65 -5.76
CA GLN A 364 -11.35 18.75 -4.81
C GLN A 364 -12.15 20.03 -5.19
N TYR A 365 -12.69 20.13 -6.41
CA TYR A 365 -13.39 21.32 -6.91
C TYR A 365 -14.93 21.20 -6.96
N THR A 366 -15.53 20.13 -6.44
CA THR A 366 -17.01 19.99 -6.44
C THR A 366 -17.73 20.81 -5.36
N ASN A 367 -17.03 21.64 -4.59
CA ASN A 367 -17.68 22.65 -3.75
C ASN A 367 -17.09 24.05 -4.03
N VAL A 368 -17.89 24.84 -4.75
CA VAL A 368 -17.87 26.30 -4.95
C VAL A 368 -16.86 26.83 -5.99
N ILE A 369 -17.32 27.28 -7.18
CA ILE A 369 -17.31 28.69 -7.71
C ILE A 369 -18.09 28.77 -9.07
N PRO A 370 -18.96 29.77 -9.31
CA PRO A 370 -19.65 30.01 -10.59
C PRO A 370 -18.81 30.49 -11.79
N GLU A 371 -19.28 30.03 -12.96
CA GLU A 371 -18.89 30.05 -14.38
C GLU A 371 -17.93 31.08 -15.03
N GLN A 372 -17.41 32.13 -14.39
CA GLN A 372 -16.75 33.21 -15.17
C GLN A 372 -15.39 33.70 -14.64
N PHE A 373 -14.80 33.02 -13.63
CA PHE A 373 -13.72 33.60 -12.82
C PHE A 373 -12.46 32.75 -12.61
N ARG A 374 -12.03 31.90 -13.56
CA ARG A 374 -10.71 31.27 -13.46
C ARG A 374 -10.06 31.15 -14.84
N PRO A 375 -8.77 31.51 -15.05
CA PRO A 375 -7.60 31.55 -14.14
C PRO A 375 -6.89 32.94 -14.14
N GLU A 376 -5.77 33.23 -13.44
CA GLU A 376 -4.37 32.78 -13.65
C GLU A 376 -3.52 33.03 -12.38
N LEU A 377 -2.57 32.14 -12.04
CA LEU A 377 -1.33 32.49 -11.33
C LEU A 377 -0.16 31.49 -11.60
N PRO A 378 1.11 31.93 -11.47
CA PRO A 378 2.30 31.26 -12.00
C PRO A 378 3.26 30.61 -10.97
N GLU A 379 4.17 29.82 -11.55
CA GLU A 379 5.51 29.27 -11.19
C GLU A 379 6.07 29.22 -9.75
N SER A 380 6.37 28.00 -9.29
CA SER A 380 7.72 27.43 -8.99
C SER A 380 7.50 26.12 -8.18
N GLU A 381 8.34 25.09 -8.13
CA GLU A 381 9.64 24.72 -8.67
C GLU A 381 9.70 23.18 -8.54
N ALA A 382 10.36 22.49 -9.48
CA ALA A 382 10.44 21.03 -9.49
C ALA A 382 11.30 20.48 -8.34
N THR A 383 10.86 19.40 -7.69
CA THR A 383 11.75 18.43 -7.02
C THR A 383 11.12 17.04 -6.97
N SER A 384 11.98 16.03 -7.13
CA SER A 384 11.71 14.59 -7.10
C SER A 384 10.85 14.14 -5.92
N LEU A 385 9.84 13.29 -6.12
CA LEU A 385 9.29 12.48 -5.04
C LEU A 385 8.76 11.13 -5.57
N THR A 386 9.60 10.10 -5.52
CA THR A 386 9.13 8.79 -5.06
C THR A 386 8.69 9.00 -3.63
N GLN A 387 7.39 8.84 -3.34
CA GLN A 387 6.82 9.21 -2.05
C GLN A 387 7.44 8.43 -0.86
N TYR A 388 8.20 7.36 -1.12
CA TYR A 388 8.89 6.53 -0.12
C TYR A 388 10.21 5.99 -0.71
N PRO A 389 11.36 6.63 -0.44
CA PRO A 389 12.65 6.05 -0.79
C PRO A 389 12.87 4.80 0.10
N GLY A 390 12.85 3.63 -0.53
CA GLY A 390 13.39 2.40 0.05
C GLY A 390 14.83 2.23 -0.42
N GLN A 391 15.71 1.73 0.45
CA GLN A 391 17.05 1.31 0.04
C GLN A 391 17.06 -0.21 -0.11
N PRO A 392 17.28 -0.74 -1.33
CA PRO A 392 17.55 -2.16 -1.54
C PRO A 392 18.76 -2.52 -0.70
N MET A 393 18.59 -3.46 0.22
CA MET A 393 19.70 -3.87 1.04
C MET A 393 20.59 -4.80 0.20
N THR A 394 21.91 -4.56 0.13
CA THR A 394 22.89 -5.44 -0.54
C THR A 394 23.79 -6.17 0.47
N LEU A 395 24.34 -7.34 0.12
CA LEU A 395 25.23 -8.09 1.02
C LEU A 395 26.42 -7.19 1.40
N GLY A 396 26.60 -6.91 2.70
CA GLY A 396 27.58 -5.94 3.22
C GLY A 396 27.08 -4.51 3.45
N SER A 397 25.77 -4.24 3.27
CA SER A 397 25.14 -2.99 3.73
C SER A 397 25.12 -2.94 5.25
N THR A 398 25.78 -1.95 5.84
CA THR A 398 25.78 -1.70 7.29
C THR A 398 24.69 -0.71 7.67
N ASP A 399 24.30 -0.70 8.94
CA ASP A 399 23.42 0.33 9.48
C ASP A 399 24.03 1.72 9.22
N GLU A 400 23.23 2.76 8.92
CA GLU A 400 23.67 4.11 8.50
C GLU A 400 24.53 4.89 9.53
N ARG A 401 25.07 4.21 10.57
CA ARG A 401 25.99 4.79 11.55
C ARG A 401 27.37 4.17 11.41
N GLY A 402 28.22 4.87 10.64
CA GLY A 402 29.66 4.86 10.90
C GLY A 402 29.88 5.50 12.27
N GLU A 403 29.89 4.69 13.33
CA GLU A 403 30.48 5.08 14.60
C GLU A 403 31.97 4.77 14.53
N ASP A 404 32.73 5.78 14.10
CA ASP A 404 34.16 5.84 14.38
C ASP A 404 34.36 5.79 15.90
N ALA A 405 35.08 4.76 16.33
CA ALA A 405 35.61 4.71 17.68
C ALA A 405 36.73 5.75 17.82
N THR A 406 36.46 6.84 18.53
CA THR A 406 37.44 7.55 19.37
C THR A 406 36.78 8.09 20.63
#